data_AF-A0AAD5XB25-F1
#
_entry.id   AF-A0AAD5XB25-F1
#
_cell.length_a   1.000
_cell.length_b   1.000
_cell.length_c   1.000
_cell.angle_alpha   90.00
_cell.angle_beta   90.00
_cell.angle_gamma   90.00
#
_symmetry.space_group_name_H-M   'P 1'
#
loop_
_entity.id
_entity.type
_entity.pdbx_description
1 polymer ?
#
loop_
_entity_poly.entity_id
_entity_poly.type
_entity_poly.pdbx_seq_one_letter_code
_entity_poly.pdbx_strand_id
1 'polypeptide(L)'
;MVDSSIGGKTAVDTQHGKNLIGAFHQPRHIFMDLAYLRTLPHREYLNGMAEVIKTAAIWDEEDFSLLENNCEDILALSANGPNAKPESELDLALLLRVVLGSIQVKAYVVTVDEKETGLRGLLNYGHTVGHAIEAILTPHVLHGECVAMGMVREAEIARHLGHVNDVVIGRIVRCLQAYGLPVSTEDKRIQQLAPGKHCSVDELLDIMRVDKKNQGSKKRVVLLAGVGKTFEPKASFVEDSVIRKILSPAMEVDGRLPDNAFTRDVRINVPGSKSISNRALVLAALGKGVCRLEGLLHSDDVQVMLDSLQKLVGIKYTWEDNGDTLVVTGGAGKLQVPSSEIYLGNAGTAARFLTTVCCLVRSNEGKTTTVTGNARMKQRPIGPLVDALRSNQCSLAFLESEGCLPLNIEPTGLQGGVIKLSASISSQYVSSILLSAPYATNAVTLELVGDAVVSRPYIDMTIAMMKSFGITVTQDVSNENIYHIPQGVYTNPKVYLVEADASSSTYPLAFAAITGTKVT
;
A
#
# COMPACT_ATOMS: atom_id res chain seq x y z
N MET A 1 -20.43 -12.72 13.77
CA MET A 1 -19.88 -12.20 15.04
C MET A 1 -19.73 -10.69 14.98
N VAL A 2 -18.85 -10.17 14.11
CA VAL A 2 -18.45 -8.75 14.10
C VAL A 2 -19.50 -7.76 13.58
N ASP A 3 -20.46 -8.24 12.78
CA ASP A 3 -21.47 -7.39 12.15
C ASP A 3 -22.90 -7.97 12.29
N SER A 4 -23.28 -8.98 11.51
CA SER A 4 -24.68 -9.38 11.27
C SER A 4 -25.54 -9.66 12.52
N SER A 5 -24.96 -10.23 13.57
CA SER A 5 -25.69 -10.58 14.80
C SER A 5 -26.07 -9.36 15.66
N ILE A 6 -25.45 -8.20 15.45
CA ILE A 6 -25.63 -7.01 16.28
C ILE A 6 -26.58 -6.02 15.59
N GLY A 7 -27.52 -5.51 16.38
CA GLY A 7 -28.39 -4.37 16.03
C GLY A 7 -29.72 -4.72 15.40
N GLY A 8 -30.13 -5.99 15.42
CA GLY A 8 -31.52 -6.39 15.25
C GLY A 8 -32.12 -6.15 13.86
N LYS A 9 -31.31 -5.92 12.82
CA LYS A 9 -31.81 -5.90 11.44
C LYS A 9 -32.07 -7.33 10.97
N THR A 10 -33.33 -7.67 10.74
CA THR A 10 -33.72 -8.93 10.11
C THR A 10 -34.37 -8.64 8.77
N ALA A 11 -34.04 -9.40 7.73
CA ALA A 11 -34.56 -9.15 6.40
C ALA A 11 -34.51 -10.41 5.53
N VAL A 12 -35.24 -10.37 4.41
CA VAL A 12 -35.20 -11.35 3.33
C VAL A 12 -34.93 -10.65 1.99
N ASP A 13 -34.29 -11.38 1.09
CA ASP A 13 -34.05 -10.95 -0.28
C ASP A 13 -35.31 -11.14 -1.15
N THR A 14 -35.41 -10.37 -2.21
CA THR A 14 -36.43 -10.57 -3.27
C THR A 14 -35.74 -10.56 -4.63
N GLN A 15 -36.46 -10.91 -5.69
CA GLN A 15 -35.95 -10.76 -7.07
C GLN A 15 -35.54 -9.31 -7.42
N HIS A 16 -36.02 -8.32 -6.66
CA HIS A 16 -35.74 -6.90 -6.89
C HIS A 16 -34.55 -6.37 -6.09
N GLY A 17 -33.93 -7.17 -5.22
CA GLY A 17 -32.74 -6.76 -4.49
C GLY A 17 -32.61 -7.33 -3.08
N LYS A 18 -31.52 -6.91 -2.43
CA LYS A 18 -31.07 -7.39 -1.11
C LYS A 18 -31.84 -6.77 0.05
N ASN A 19 -32.24 -7.60 1.00
CA ASN A 19 -32.77 -7.17 2.31
C ASN A 19 -33.90 -6.12 2.21
N LEU A 20 -34.79 -6.24 1.22
CA LEU A 20 -35.82 -5.24 0.93
C LEU A 20 -37.05 -5.34 1.85
N ILE A 21 -37.35 -6.54 2.35
CA ILE A 21 -38.46 -6.79 3.30
C ILE A 21 -37.86 -7.26 4.61
N GLY A 22 -38.22 -6.63 5.73
CA GLY A 22 -37.61 -6.94 7.02
C GLY A 22 -38.18 -6.17 8.21
N ALA A 23 -37.53 -6.32 9.37
CA ALA A 23 -37.89 -5.66 10.61
C ALA A 23 -36.65 -5.27 11.44
N PHE A 24 -36.81 -4.28 12.31
CA PHE A 24 -35.89 -4.03 13.42
C PHE A 24 -36.42 -4.77 14.66
N HIS A 25 -35.74 -5.86 15.03
CA HIS A 25 -36.07 -6.71 16.19
C HIS A 25 -34.80 -7.08 16.94
N GLN A 26 -34.58 -6.47 18.11
CA GLN A 26 -33.39 -6.74 18.91
C GLN A 26 -33.43 -8.13 19.55
N PRO A 27 -32.35 -8.93 19.44
CA PRO A 27 -32.24 -10.16 20.21
C PRO A 27 -32.10 -9.85 21.70
N ARG A 28 -32.65 -10.71 22.58
CA ARG A 28 -32.48 -10.56 24.04
C ARG A 28 -31.02 -10.79 24.47
N HIS A 29 -30.32 -11.70 23.79
CA HIS A 29 -28.93 -12.04 24.05
C HIS A 29 -28.22 -12.30 22.73
N ILE A 30 -26.93 -11.96 22.68
CA ILE A 30 -26.02 -12.35 21.61
C ILE A 30 -24.84 -13.06 22.27
N PHE A 31 -24.72 -14.36 22.05
CA PHE A 31 -23.61 -15.17 22.56
C PHE A 31 -22.56 -15.30 21.47
N MET A 32 -21.35 -14.83 21.73
CA MET A 32 -20.23 -14.91 20.79
C MET A 32 -19.16 -15.84 21.34
N ASP A 33 -19.10 -17.04 20.79
CA ASP A 33 -18.08 -18.03 21.11
C ASP A 33 -17.08 -18.10 19.96
N LEU A 34 -15.84 -17.66 20.21
CA LEU A 34 -14.77 -17.69 19.22
C LEU A 34 -14.41 -19.11 18.77
N ALA A 35 -14.77 -20.16 19.54
CA ALA A 35 -14.52 -21.54 19.17
C ALA A 35 -15.16 -21.92 17.82
N TYR A 36 -16.25 -21.27 17.42
CA TYR A 36 -16.86 -21.49 16.10
C TYR A 36 -15.96 -21.10 14.93
N LEU A 37 -14.98 -20.22 15.12
CA LEU A 37 -14.03 -19.83 14.07
C LEU A 37 -13.09 -20.99 13.69
N ARG A 38 -12.88 -21.96 14.59
CA ARG A 38 -12.00 -23.12 14.35
C ARG A 38 -12.50 -24.05 13.25
N THR A 39 -13.81 -24.11 13.06
CA THR A 39 -14.44 -24.93 12.01
C THR A 39 -14.89 -24.10 10.81
N LEU A 40 -14.68 -22.78 10.83
CA LEU A 40 -15.13 -21.90 9.77
C LEU A 40 -14.24 -22.11 8.52
N PRO A 41 -14.83 -22.33 7.33
CA PRO A 41 -14.05 -22.41 6.09
C PRO A 41 -13.23 -21.14 5.87
N HIS A 42 -12.02 -21.28 5.35
CA HIS A 42 -11.11 -20.15 5.14
C HIS A 42 -11.74 -19.02 4.32
N ARG A 43 -12.48 -19.35 3.25
CA ARG A 43 -13.19 -18.35 2.43
C ARG A 43 -14.19 -17.52 3.23
N GLU A 44 -14.91 -18.14 4.17
CA GLU A 44 -15.87 -17.42 5.03
C GLU A 44 -15.18 -16.58 6.11
N TYR A 45 -14.00 -17.00 6.56
CA TYR A 45 -13.15 -16.17 7.40
C TYR A 45 -12.73 -14.89 6.66
N LEU A 46 -12.21 -15.01 5.43
CA LEU A 46 -11.84 -13.86 4.60
C LEU A 46 -13.05 -12.97 4.30
N ASN A 47 -14.19 -13.59 3.96
CA ASN A 47 -15.47 -12.91 3.73
C ASN A 47 -15.85 -12.01 4.92
N GLY A 48 -15.73 -12.50 6.15
CA GLY A 48 -15.99 -11.73 7.36
C GLY A 48 -15.01 -10.57 7.60
N MET A 49 -13.76 -10.68 7.14
CA MET A 49 -12.77 -9.61 7.29
C MET A 49 -13.12 -8.34 6.52
N ALA A 50 -13.93 -8.43 5.45
CA ALA A 50 -14.41 -7.24 4.75
C ALA A 50 -15.20 -6.31 5.68
N GLU A 51 -16.04 -6.86 6.57
CA GLU A 51 -16.82 -6.08 7.55
C GLU A 51 -15.96 -5.50 8.67
N VAL A 52 -14.91 -6.22 9.07
CA VAL A 52 -13.92 -5.74 10.04
C VAL A 52 -13.17 -4.53 9.46
N ILE A 53 -12.65 -4.66 8.23
CA ILE A 53 -11.92 -3.61 7.52
C ILE A 53 -12.83 -2.40 7.30
N LYS A 54 -14.08 -2.61 6.87
CA LYS A 54 -15.09 -1.56 6.74
C LYS A 54 -15.25 -0.77 8.04
N THR A 55 -15.42 -1.48 9.15
CA THR A 55 -15.66 -0.87 10.46
C THR A 55 -14.48 -0.02 10.92
N ALA A 56 -13.24 -0.52 10.77
CA ALA A 56 -12.04 0.26 11.04
C ALA A 56 -11.92 1.47 10.10
N ALA A 57 -12.14 1.28 8.79
CA ALA A 57 -11.99 2.33 7.78
C ALA A 57 -12.90 3.54 7.99
N ILE A 58 -14.08 3.37 8.60
CA ILE A 58 -15.01 4.48 8.89
C ILE A 58 -14.86 5.10 10.28
N TRP A 59 -14.15 4.43 11.20
CA TRP A 59 -14.24 4.74 12.63
C TRP A 59 -12.91 5.00 13.33
N ASP A 60 -11.88 4.20 13.03
CA ASP A 60 -10.63 4.22 13.79
C ASP A 60 -9.41 3.84 12.93
N GLU A 61 -8.48 4.78 12.79
CA GLU A 61 -7.25 4.58 12.01
C GLU A 61 -6.22 3.68 12.71
N GLU A 62 -6.20 3.65 14.04
CA GLU A 62 -5.31 2.76 14.79
C GLU A 62 -5.73 1.30 14.62
N ASP A 63 -7.03 1.01 14.68
CA ASP A 63 -7.56 -0.32 14.38
C ASP A 63 -7.31 -0.70 12.92
N PHE A 64 -7.43 0.24 11.96
CA PHE A 64 -7.08 -0.04 10.58
C PHE A 64 -5.58 -0.35 10.42
N SER A 65 -4.72 0.41 11.09
CA SER A 65 -3.28 0.19 11.12
C SER A 65 -2.91 -1.13 11.79
N LEU A 66 -3.67 -1.57 12.81
CA LEU A 66 -3.53 -2.90 13.40
C LEU A 66 -3.81 -3.99 12.37
N LEU A 67 -4.87 -3.86 11.56
CA LEU A 67 -5.18 -4.80 10.50
C LEU A 67 -4.10 -4.85 9.42
N GLU A 68 -3.53 -3.69 9.03
CA GLU A 68 -2.41 -3.62 8.09
C GLU A 68 -1.16 -4.33 8.62
N ASN A 69 -0.78 -4.07 9.87
CA ASN A 69 0.47 -4.55 10.44
C ASN A 69 0.44 -6.01 10.92
N ASN A 70 -0.75 -6.59 11.13
CA ASN A 70 -0.90 -7.95 11.68
C ASN A 70 -1.60 -8.91 10.70
N CYS A 71 -1.67 -8.58 9.41
CA CYS A 71 -2.38 -9.38 8.42
C CYS A 71 -1.90 -10.84 8.37
N GLU A 72 -0.58 -11.08 8.33
CA GLU A 72 0.00 -12.43 8.28
C GLU A 72 -0.42 -13.25 9.51
N ASP A 73 -0.31 -12.65 10.71
CA ASP A 73 -0.67 -13.30 11.96
C ASP A 73 -2.16 -13.59 12.03
N ILE A 74 -3.02 -12.63 11.68
CA ILE A 74 -4.49 -12.80 11.69
C ILE A 74 -4.92 -13.89 10.71
N LEU A 75 -4.35 -13.93 9.50
CA LEU A 75 -4.66 -14.96 8.51
C LEU A 75 -4.20 -16.35 8.95
N ALA A 76 -3.08 -16.44 9.69
CA ALA A 76 -2.60 -17.70 10.26
C ALA A 76 -3.55 -18.27 11.35
N LEU A 77 -4.46 -17.45 11.89
CA LEU A 77 -5.50 -17.88 12.85
C LEU A 77 -6.73 -18.46 12.15
N SER A 78 -6.80 -18.38 10.83
CA SER A 78 -7.80 -19.14 10.08
C SER A 78 -7.42 -20.62 10.14
N ALA A 79 -8.09 -21.38 11.01
CA ALA A 79 -7.79 -22.79 11.28
C ALA A 79 -7.80 -23.69 10.02
N ASN A 80 -8.48 -23.28 8.95
CA ASN A 80 -8.56 -23.98 7.67
C ASN A 80 -7.78 -23.27 6.54
N GLY A 81 -6.91 -22.31 6.88
CA GLY A 81 -6.08 -21.57 5.95
C GLY A 81 -4.78 -22.29 5.58
N PRO A 82 -4.10 -21.86 4.50
CA PRO A 82 -2.87 -22.50 4.01
C PRO A 82 -1.69 -22.42 5.00
N ASN A 83 -1.70 -21.43 5.88
CA ASN A 83 -0.65 -21.17 6.88
C ASN A 83 -1.16 -21.33 8.32
N ALA A 84 -2.19 -22.17 8.53
CA ALA A 84 -2.77 -22.38 9.85
C ALA A 84 -1.72 -22.83 10.86
N LYS A 85 -1.65 -22.14 12.00
CA LYS A 85 -0.73 -22.46 13.10
C LYS A 85 -1.51 -22.81 14.38
N PRO A 86 -0.93 -23.61 15.31
CA PRO A 86 -1.51 -23.77 16.63
C PRO A 86 -1.68 -22.41 17.31
N GLU A 87 -2.86 -22.13 17.86
CA GLU A 87 -3.18 -20.87 18.55
C GLU A 87 -2.36 -20.75 19.84
N SER A 88 -1.55 -19.69 19.96
CA SER A 88 -0.98 -19.26 21.25
C SER A 88 -1.95 -18.35 22.02
N GLU A 89 -1.69 -18.11 23.30
CA GLU A 89 -2.49 -17.13 24.08
C GLU A 89 -2.45 -15.72 23.48
N LEU A 90 -1.29 -15.33 22.92
CA LEU A 90 -1.11 -14.03 22.27
C LEU A 90 -1.93 -13.90 20.99
N ASP A 91 -1.98 -14.99 20.21
CA ASP A 91 -2.79 -15.07 18.99
C ASP A 91 -4.28 -14.92 19.29
N LEU A 92 -4.77 -15.59 20.35
CA LEU A 92 -6.16 -15.48 20.78
C LEU A 92 -6.49 -14.07 21.28
N ALA A 93 -5.55 -13.43 21.99
CA ALA A 93 -5.71 -12.04 22.43
C ALA A 93 -5.80 -11.06 21.24
N LEU A 94 -5.00 -11.27 20.18
CA LEU A 94 -5.07 -10.50 18.95
C LEU A 94 -6.43 -10.67 18.25
N LEU A 95 -6.87 -11.91 18.05
CA LEU A 95 -8.16 -12.20 17.44
C LEU A 95 -9.32 -11.59 18.23
N LEU A 96 -9.27 -11.71 19.57
CA LEU A 96 -10.26 -11.12 20.45
C LEU A 96 -10.28 -9.59 20.33
N ARG A 97 -9.11 -8.94 20.25
CA ARG A 97 -9.00 -7.49 20.04
C ARG A 97 -9.68 -7.06 18.73
N VAL A 98 -9.39 -7.74 17.63
CA VAL A 98 -9.98 -7.46 16.31
C VAL A 98 -11.51 -7.60 16.35
N VAL A 99 -11.99 -8.71 16.93
CA VAL A 99 -13.43 -9.00 17.03
C VAL A 99 -14.13 -7.98 17.94
N LEU A 100 -13.57 -7.67 19.10
CA LEU A 100 -14.14 -6.71 20.05
C LEU A 100 -14.16 -5.28 19.50
N GLY A 101 -13.12 -4.83 18.81
CA GLY A 101 -13.09 -3.50 18.21
C GLY A 101 -14.28 -3.28 17.28
N SER A 102 -14.51 -4.22 16.35
CA SER A 102 -15.66 -4.15 15.44
C SER A 102 -17.01 -4.21 16.16
N ILE A 103 -17.13 -5.06 17.18
CA ILE A 103 -18.36 -5.20 17.99
C ILE A 103 -18.69 -3.91 18.73
N GLN A 104 -17.69 -3.29 19.38
CA GLN A 104 -17.87 -2.10 20.19
C GLN A 104 -18.35 -0.92 19.33
N VAL A 105 -17.76 -0.74 18.15
CA VAL A 105 -18.19 0.29 17.19
C VAL A 105 -19.65 0.06 16.78
N LYS A 106 -19.98 -1.16 16.35
CA LYS A 106 -21.34 -1.45 15.90
C LYS A 106 -22.36 -1.32 17.03
N ALA A 107 -22.04 -1.80 18.23
CA ALA A 107 -22.89 -1.65 19.40
C ALA A 107 -23.14 -0.17 19.72
N TYR A 108 -22.09 0.66 19.76
CA TYR A 108 -22.21 2.10 19.98
C TYR A 108 -23.10 2.77 18.94
N VAL A 109 -22.82 2.56 17.65
CA VAL A 109 -23.57 3.16 16.55
C VAL A 109 -25.05 2.76 16.59
N VAL A 110 -25.35 1.50 16.90
CA VAL A 110 -26.73 1.00 17.05
C VAL A 110 -27.41 1.59 18.28
N THR A 111 -26.71 1.72 19.41
CA THR A 111 -27.25 2.37 20.61
C THR A 111 -27.63 3.81 20.34
N VAL A 112 -26.83 4.53 19.54
CA VAL A 112 -27.10 5.92 19.17
C VAL A 112 -28.21 6.04 18.12
N ASP A 113 -28.24 5.15 17.11
CA ASP A 113 -29.17 5.24 15.98
C ASP A 113 -29.73 3.87 15.58
N GLU A 114 -30.60 3.31 16.41
CA GLU A 114 -31.18 1.98 16.20
C GLU A 114 -31.89 1.85 14.85
N LYS A 115 -32.63 2.87 14.42
CA LYS A 115 -33.50 2.79 13.23
C LYS A 115 -32.88 3.37 11.97
N GLU A 116 -31.57 3.61 11.95
CA GLU A 116 -30.84 4.08 10.76
C GLU A 116 -31.40 5.38 10.18
N THR A 117 -31.54 6.37 11.04
CA THR A 117 -31.99 7.73 10.66
C THR A 117 -30.83 8.67 10.33
N GLY A 118 -29.58 8.30 10.69
CA GLY A 118 -28.38 9.08 10.45
C GLY A 118 -27.10 8.24 10.60
N LEU A 119 -26.53 8.23 11.81
CA LEU A 119 -25.21 7.66 12.12
C LEU A 119 -25.07 6.19 11.72
N ARG A 120 -26.12 5.38 11.90
CA ARG A 120 -26.07 3.95 11.55
C ARG A 120 -25.95 3.71 10.05
N GLY A 121 -26.27 4.71 9.23
CA GLY A 121 -26.02 4.69 7.80
C GLY A 121 -24.54 4.49 7.45
N LEU A 122 -23.60 4.91 8.31
CA LEU A 122 -22.15 4.74 8.10
C LEU A 122 -21.72 3.28 8.01
N LEU A 123 -22.44 2.37 8.68
CA LEU A 123 -22.16 0.93 8.61
C LEU A 123 -22.41 0.32 7.22
N ASN A 124 -22.94 1.11 6.28
CA ASN A 124 -23.12 0.73 4.88
C ASN A 124 -21.99 1.27 3.99
N TYR A 125 -20.85 1.66 4.54
CA TYR A 125 -19.68 1.95 3.70
C TYR A 125 -19.34 0.75 2.83
N GLY A 126 -19.16 1.00 1.53
CA GLY A 126 -18.97 -0.01 0.50
C GLY A 126 -20.23 -0.80 0.12
N HIS A 127 -21.36 -0.62 0.81
CA HIS A 127 -22.56 -1.42 0.57
C HIS A 127 -23.50 -0.84 -0.49
N THR A 128 -23.39 0.45 -0.82
CA THR A 128 -24.22 1.05 -1.88
C THR A 128 -23.85 0.47 -3.22
N VAL A 129 -22.56 0.44 -3.54
CA VAL A 129 -22.05 -0.23 -4.74
C VAL A 129 -21.96 -1.75 -4.50
N GLY A 130 -21.54 -2.18 -3.30
CA GLY A 130 -21.37 -3.60 -2.96
C GLY A 130 -22.66 -4.41 -3.07
N HIS A 131 -23.80 -3.92 -2.58
CA HIS A 131 -25.08 -4.63 -2.74
C HIS A 131 -25.55 -4.69 -4.21
N ALA A 132 -25.22 -3.68 -5.01
CA ALA A 132 -25.54 -3.70 -6.43
C ALA A 132 -24.73 -4.78 -7.17
N ILE A 133 -23.43 -4.91 -6.83
CA ILE A 133 -22.58 -6.00 -7.32
C ILE A 133 -23.10 -7.35 -6.81
N GLU A 134 -23.44 -7.45 -5.51
CA GLU A 134 -23.93 -8.69 -4.89
C GLU A 134 -25.20 -9.19 -5.55
N ALA A 135 -26.17 -8.31 -5.82
CA ALA A 135 -27.43 -8.67 -6.47
C ALA A 135 -27.22 -9.36 -7.84
N ILE A 136 -26.16 -8.99 -8.57
CA ILE A 136 -25.81 -9.61 -9.85
C ILE A 136 -25.04 -10.91 -9.62
N LEU A 137 -24.01 -10.90 -8.76
CA LEU A 137 -23.03 -11.99 -8.65
C LEU A 137 -23.42 -13.12 -7.69
N THR A 138 -24.35 -12.88 -6.77
CA THR A 138 -24.89 -13.89 -5.85
C THR A 138 -25.48 -15.10 -6.60
N PRO A 139 -25.42 -16.33 -6.06
CA PRO A 139 -24.79 -16.73 -4.79
C PRO A 139 -23.30 -17.09 -4.87
N HIS A 140 -22.68 -16.95 -6.04
CA HIS A 140 -21.32 -17.46 -6.27
C HIS A 140 -20.24 -16.60 -5.63
N VAL A 141 -20.46 -15.29 -5.60
CA VAL A 141 -19.62 -14.30 -4.94
C VAL A 141 -20.30 -13.91 -3.63
N LEU A 142 -19.55 -14.00 -2.54
CA LEU A 142 -20.05 -13.80 -1.18
C LEU A 142 -20.26 -12.31 -0.89
N HIS A 143 -21.01 -12.04 0.17
CA HIS A 143 -21.36 -10.69 0.59
C HIS A 143 -20.12 -9.79 0.84
N GLY A 144 -19.20 -10.23 1.70
CA GLY A 144 -17.97 -9.50 2.01
C GLY A 144 -17.02 -9.35 0.81
N GLU A 145 -17.01 -10.31 -0.11
CA GLU A 145 -16.31 -10.17 -1.40
C GLU A 145 -16.91 -9.01 -2.23
N CYS A 146 -18.23 -8.86 -2.25
CA CYS A 146 -18.91 -7.74 -2.91
C CYS A 146 -18.71 -6.41 -2.19
N VAL A 147 -18.77 -6.41 -0.85
CA VAL A 147 -18.51 -5.23 0.00
C VAL A 147 -17.08 -4.74 -0.18
N ALA A 148 -16.09 -5.64 -0.31
CA ALA A 148 -14.70 -5.26 -0.58
C ALA A 148 -14.55 -4.48 -1.89
N MET A 149 -15.12 -4.97 -2.99
CA MET A 149 -15.14 -4.25 -4.26
C MET A 149 -15.92 -2.93 -4.17
N GLY A 150 -17.04 -2.94 -3.44
CA GLY A 150 -17.86 -1.75 -3.21
C GLY A 150 -17.14 -0.67 -2.41
N MET A 151 -16.37 -1.02 -1.37
CA MET A 151 -15.56 -0.09 -0.58
C MET A 151 -14.56 0.65 -1.47
N VAL A 152 -13.88 -0.06 -2.38
CA VAL A 152 -12.93 0.56 -3.31
C VAL A 152 -13.65 1.57 -4.22
N ARG A 153 -14.80 1.21 -4.79
CA ARG A 153 -15.58 2.14 -5.65
C ARG A 153 -16.12 3.34 -4.88
N GLU A 154 -16.60 3.15 -3.66
CA GLU A 154 -17.09 4.25 -2.83
C GLU A 154 -15.96 5.19 -2.38
N ALA A 155 -14.76 4.63 -2.11
CA ALA A 155 -13.57 5.43 -1.86
C ALA A 155 -13.14 6.22 -3.11
N GLU A 156 -13.18 5.61 -4.31
CA GLU A 156 -12.91 6.30 -5.58
C GLU A 156 -13.92 7.44 -5.86
N ILE A 157 -15.20 7.27 -5.50
CA ILE A 157 -16.21 8.33 -5.52
C ILE A 157 -15.81 9.46 -4.57
N ALA A 158 -15.45 9.15 -3.32
CA ALA A 158 -15.00 10.15 -2.34
C ALA A 158 -13.75 10.90 -2.82
N ARG A 159 -12.81 10.21 -3.48
CA ARG A 159 -11.63 10.82 -4.11
C ARG A 159 -12.01 11.77 -5.24
N HIS A 160 -12.92 11.35 -6.12
CA HIS A 160 -13.37 12.19 -7.23
C HIS A 160 -14.03 13.49 -6.76
N LEU A 161 -14.71 13.43 -5.62
CA LEU A 161 -15.33 14.58 -4.97
C LEU A 161 -14.35 15.41 -4.11
N GLY A 162 -13.08 14.99 -4.00
CA GLY A 162 -12.03 15.71 -3.30
C GLY A 162 -12.01 15.52 -1.78
N HIS A 163 -12.65 14.47 -1.25
CA HIS A 163 -12.69 14.20 0.19
C HIS A 163 -11.53 13.33 0.69
N VAL A 164 -10.92 12.54 -0.19
CA VAL A 164 -9.73 11.72 0.11
C VAL A 164 -8.73 11.78 -1.04
N ASN A 165 -7.47 11.41 -0.78
CA ASN A 165 -6.39 11.34 -1.76
C ASN A 165 -6.17 9.89 -2.25
N ASP A 166 -5.27 9.70 -3.23
CA ASP A 166 -4.90 8.37 -3.74
C ASP A 166 -4.23 7.47 -2.68
N VAL A 167 -3.64 8.06 -1.63
CA VAL A 167 -3.02 7.30 -0.53
C VAL A 167 -4.06 6.52 0.25
N VAL A 168 -5.17 7.15 0.62
CA VAL A 168 -6.29 6.49 1.31
C VAL A 168 -6.83 5.32 0.47
N ILE A 169 -6.99 5.52 -0.85
CA ILE A 169 -7.44 4.44 -1.76
C ILE A 169 -6.43 3.29 -1.76
N GLY A 170 -5.13 3.60 -1.90
CA GLY A 170 -4.06 2.62 -1.89
C GLY A 170 -4.02 1.79 -0.60
N ARG A 171 -4.18 2.44 0.57
CA ARG A 171 -4.25 1.74 1.87
C ARG A 171 -5.44 0.78 1.95
N ILE A 172 -6.63 1.21 1.54
CA ILE A 172 -7.83 0.36 1.53
C ILE A 172 -7.65 -0.82 0.59
N VAL A 173 -7.22 -0.59 -0.65
CA VAL A 173 -7.00 -1.64 -1.66
C VAL A 173 -5.98 -2.67 -1.15
N ARG A 174 -4.83 -2.22 -0.63
CA ARG A 174 -3.79 -3.13 -0.14
C ARG A 174 -4.24 -3.92 1.08
N CYS A 175 -4.93 -3.28 2.03
CA CYS A 175 -5.48 -3.97 3.19
C CYS A 175 -6.43 -5.09 2.74
N LEU A 176 -7.39 -4.80 1.84
CA LEU A 176 -8.31 -5.80 1.31
C LEU A 176 -7.58 -6.94 0.58
N GLN A 177 -6.63 -6.62 -0.28
CA GLN A 177 -5.83 -7.62 -1.00
C GLN A 177 -4.98 -8.49 -0.06
N ALA A 178 -4.41 -7.89 0.99
CA ALA A 178 -3.64 -8.61 2.01
C ALA A 178 -4.50 -9.67 2.70
N TYR A 179 -5.77 -9.35 3.01
CA TYR A 179 -6.77 -10.31 3.50
C TYR A 179 -7.41 -11.19 2.40
N GLY A 180 -6.81 -11.25 1.21
CA GLY A 180 -7.25 -12.12 0.12
C GLY A 180 -8.58 -11.72 -0.53
N LEU A 181 -9.12 -10.54 -0.24
CA LEU A 181 -10.39 -10.06 -0.78
C LEU A 181 -10.24 -9.49 -2.21
N PRO A 182 -11.28 -9.57 -3.05
CA PRO A 182 -11.29 -8.94 -4.36
C PRO A 182 -11.48 -7.42 -4.25
N VAL A 183 -10.82 -6.68 -5.13
CA VAL A 183 -10.91 -5.19 -5.20
C VAL A 183 -11.53 -4.69 -6.51
N SER A 184 -11.87 -5.60 -7.43
CA SER A 184 -12.48 -5.27 -8.71
C SER A 184 -13.34 -6.42 -9.21
N THR A 185 -14.45 -6.10 -9.90
CA THR A 185 -15.28 -7.07 -10.61
C THR A 185 -14.53 -7.77 -11.75
N GLU A 186 -13.42 -7.19 -12.19
CA GLU A 186 -12.52 -7.74 -13.19
C GLU A 186 -11.44 -8.68 -12.62
N ASP A 187 -11.45 -8.94 -11.30
CA ASP A 187 -10.57 -9.96 -10.72
C ASP A 187 -10.88 -11.32 -11.37
N LYS A 188 -9.83 -11.99 -11.85
CA LYS A 188 -9.93 -13.30 -12.50
C LYS A 188 -10.65 -14.33 -11.63
N ARG A 189 -10.47 -14.26 -10.31
CA ARG A 189 -11.17 -15.14 -9.36
C ARG A 189 -12.67 -14.92 -9.40
N ILE A 190 -13.11 -13.66 -9.52
CA ILE A 190 -14.52 -13.29 -9.60
C ILE A 190 -15.13 -13.74 -10.93
N GLN A 191 -14.43 -13.52 -12.04
CA GLN A 191 -14.84 -14.02 -13.35
C GLN A 191 -14.94 -15.55 -13.41
N GLN A 192 -14.07 -16.27 -12.69
CA GLN A 192 -14.11 -17.73 -12.58
C GLN A 192 -15.24 -18.24 -11.69
N LEU A 193 -15.54 -17.55 -10.58
CA LEU A 193 -16.63 -17.92 -9.66
C LEU A 193 -18.00 -17.68 -10.28
N ALA A 194 -18.16 -16.62 -11.07
CA ALA A 194 -19.42 -16.22 -11.69
C ALA A 194 -19.28 -16.10 -13.23
N PRO A 195 -19.00 -17.22 -13.94
CA PRO A 195 -18.73 -17.19 -15.37
C PRO A 195 -19.92 -16.65 -16.16
N GLY A 196 -19.65 -15.69 -17.06
CA GLY A 196 -20.66 -15.06 -17.92
C GLY A 196 -21.54 -14.01 -17.23
N LYS A 197 -21.35 -13.76 -15.94
CA LYS A 197 -22.00 -12.62 -15.26
C LYS A 197 -21.15 -11.36 -15.43
N HIS A 198 -21.79 -10.26 -15.81
CA HIS A 198 -21.14 -8.97 -16.01
C HIS A 198 -21.91 -7.89 -15.27
N CYS A 199 -21.20 -7.07 -14.48
CA CYS A 199 -21.80 -5.96 -13.76
C CYS A 199 -21.84 -4.71 -14.66
N SER A 200 -22.87 -4.58 -15.50
CA SER A 200 -23.00 -3.40 -16.35
C SER A 200 -23.34 -2.15 -15.50
N VAL A 201 -22.84 -0.98 -15.90
CA VAL A 201 -23.07 0.27 -15.13
C VAL A 201 -24.55 0.61 -15.02
N ASP A 202 -25.32 0.38 -16.08
CA ASP A 202 -26.76 0.66 -16.09
C ASP A 202 -27.52 -0.26 -15.12
N GLU A 203 -27.18 -1.55 -15.10
CA GLU A 203 -27.77 -2.51 -14.16
C GLU A 203 -27.40 -2.19 -12.71
N LEU A 204 -26.12 -1.86 -12.45
CA LEU A 204 -25.68 -1.43 -11.13
C LEU A 204 -26.45 -0.19 -10.67
N LEU A 205 -26.56 0.84 -11.52
CA LEU A 205 -27.30 2.07 -11.18
C LEU A 205 -28.78 1.82 -10.96
N ASP A 206 -29.41 0.91 -11.72
CA ASP A 206 -30.81 0.55 -11.54
C ASP A 206 -31.05 -0.16 -10.21
N ILE A 207 -30.20 -1.13 -9.85
CA ILE A 207 -30.25 -1.80 -8.54
C ILE A 207 -30.01 -0.79 -7.41
N MET A 208 -29.07 0.15 -7.58
CA MET A 208 -28.81 1.19 -6.59
C MET A 208 -30.01 2.14 -6.37
N ARG A 209 -31.05 2.16 -7.23
CA ARG A 209 -32.25 3.00 -7.01
C ARG A 209 -33.06 2.56 -5.80
N VAL A 210 -33.07 1.27 -5.48
CA VAL A 210 -33.82 0.70 -4.35
C VAL A 210 -32.97 0.58 -3.08
N ASP A 211 -31.77 1.15 -3.06
CA ASP A 211 -30.96 1.23 -1.84
C ASP A 211 -31.74 1.97 -0.75
N LYS A 212 -31.88 1.33 0.42
CA LYS A 212 -32.68 1.83 1.56
C LYS A 212 -32.19 3.15 2.11
N LYS A 213 -30.93 3.52 1.82
CA LYS A 213 -30.39 4.83 2.17
C LYS A 213 -30.93 5.91 1.24
N ASN A 214 -31.52 5.65 0.09
CA ASN A 214 -31.90 6.74 -0.81
C ASN A 214 -33.02 7.62 -0.22
N GLN A 215 -33.09 8.87 -0.67
CA GLN A 215 -34.21 9.76 -0.37
C GLN A 215 -34.86 10.18 -1.69
N GLY A 216 -35.99 9.54 -2.02
CA GLY A 216 -36.59 9.67 -3.34
C GLY A 216 -35.65 9.11 -4.42
N SER A 217 -35.41 9.87 -5.49
CA SER A 217 -34.49 9.49 -6.57
C SER A 217 -33.01 9.75 -6.26
N LYS A 218 -32.71 10.47 -5.16
CA LYS A 218 -31.34 10.87 -4.83
C LYS A 218 -30.61 9.74 -4.09
N LYS A 219 -29.50 9.28 -4.67
CA LYS A 219 -28.65 8.24 -4.09
C LYS A 219 -27.83 8.78 -2.92
N ARG A 220 -27.71 7.99 -1.85
CA ARG A 220 -26.84 8.31 -0.70
C ARG A 220 -25.73 7.26 -0.57
N VAL A 221 -24.48 7.72 -0.49
CA VAL A 221 -23.24 6.91 -0.41
C VAL A 221 -22.46 7.34 0.84
N VAL A 222 -21.79 6.42 1.53
CA VAL A 222 -20.89 6.80 2.63
C VAL A 222 -19.56 7.25 2.04
N LEU A 223 -19.18 8.49 2.30
CA LEU A 223 -17.94 9.07 1.79
C LEU A 223 -16.92 9.14 2.92
N LEU A 224 -15.70 8.65 2.68
CA LEU A 224 -14.58 8.83 3.60
C LEU A 224 -14.02 10.26 3.51
N ALA A 225 -13.41 10.72 4.59
CA ALA A 225 -12.56 11.92 4.65
C ALA A 225 -11.09 11.59 5.01
N GLY A 226 -10.81 10.31 5.22
CA GLY A 226 -9.54 9.72 5.61
C GLY A 226 -9.79 8.29 6.09
N VAL A 227 -8.74 7.52 6.33
CA VAL A 227 -8.90 6.23 7.04
C VAL A 227 -9.35 6.53 8.48
N GLY A 228 -10.36 5.82 8.95
CA GLY A 228 -10.97 6.02 10.27
C GLY A 228 -11.92 7.22 10.35
N LYS A 229 -12.22 7.91 9.24
CA LYS A 229 -13.04 9.13 9.23
C LYS A 229 -13.98 9.21 8.04
N THR A 230 -15.19 9.67 8.28
CA THR A 230 -16.22 9.92 7.26
C THR A 230 -16.42 11.40 7.03
N PHE A 231 -16.80 11.79 5.81
CA PHE A 231 -17.03 13.18 5.42
C PHE A 231 -18.21 13.81 6.17
N GLU A 232 -19.29 13.04 6.32
CA GLU A 232 -20.43 13.38 7.16
C GLU A 232 -20.71 12.24 8.14
N PRO A 233 -21.34 12.51 9.31
CA PRO A 233 -21.75 11.47 10.26
C PRO A 233 -23.03 10.73 9.77
N LYS A 234 -23.16 10.52 8.46
CA LYS A 234 -24.26 9.85 7.74
C LYS A 234 -23.83 9.64 6.27
N ALA A 235 -24.62 8.90 5.50
CA ALA A 235 -24.42 8.83 4.04
C ALA A 235 -24.76 10.17 3.35
N SER A 236 -23.92 10.57 2.40
CA SER A 236 -23.98 11.83 1.65
C SER A 236 -24.68 11.66 0.30
N PHE A 237 -25.32 12.71 -0.20
CA PHE A 237 -25.91 12.68 -1.54
C PHE A 237 -24.82 12.67 -2.61
N VAL A 238 -24.96 11.78 -3.59
CA VAL A 238 -24.06 11.70 -4.75
C VAL A 238 -24.89 11.66 -6.02
N GLU A 239 -24.53 12.50 -6.98
CA GLU A 239 -25.17 12.55 -8.30
C GLU A 239 -24.89 11.27 -9.10
N ASP A 240 -25.90 10.79 -9.83
CA ASP A 240 -25.79 9.59 -10.68
C ASP A 240 -24.66 9.70 -11.71
N SER A 241 -24.37 10.91 -12.21
CA SER A 241 -23.29 11.16 -13.16
C SER A 241 -21.91 10.87 -12.56
N VAL A 242 -21.71 11.14 -11.27
CA VAL A 242 -20.46 10.86 -10.55
C VAL A 242 -20.30 9.35 -10.36
N ILE A 243 -21.35 8.66 -9.90
CA ILE A 243 -21.33 7.21 -9.72
C ILE A 243 -21.07 6.52 -11.06
N ARG A 244 -21.81 6.92 -12.11
CA ARG A 244 -21.62 6.41 -13.48
C ARG A 244 -20.17 6.57 -13.93
N LYS A 245 -19.60 7.76 -13.77
CA LYS A 245 -18.22 8.06 -14.17
C LYS A 245 -17.20 7.14 -13.51
N ILE A 246 -17.37 6.83 -12.22
CA ILE A 246 -16.45 5.94 -11.49
C ILE A 246 -16.64 4.47 -11.87
N LEU A 247 -17.87 4.04 -12.09
CA LEU A 247 -18.16 2.65 -12.45
C LEU A 247 -17.91 2.34 -13.93
N SER A 248 -17.90 3.36 -14.80
CA SER A 248 -17.64 3.19 -16.23
C SER A 248 -16.18 2.82 -16.53
N PRO A 249 -15.93 1.81 -17.38
CA PRO A 249 -14.58 1.41 -17.76
C PRO A 249 -13.90 2.41 -18.72
N ALA A 250 -14.67 3.35 -19.26
CA ALA A 250 -14.22 4.38 -20.19
C ALA A 250 -14.85 5.72 -19.85
N MET A 251 -14.17 6.79 -20.24
CA MET A 251 -14.64 8.16 -20.07
C MET A 251 -14.67 8.86 -21.42
N GLU A 252 -15.78 9.55 -21.70
CA GLU A 252 -15.84 10.52 -22.78
C GLU A 252 -15.21 11.84 -22.31
N VAL A 253 -14.33 12.40 -23.13
CA VAL A 253 -13.65 13.68 -22.84
C VAL A 253 -14.26 14.75 -23.74
N ASP A 254 -15.04 15.66 -23.16
CA ASP A 254 -15.51 16.86 -23.88
C ASP A 254 -14.30 17.77 -24.14
N GLY A 255 -14.04 18.08 -25.41
CA GLY A 255 -12.93 18.94 -25.82
C GLY A 255 -13.14 20.43 -25.53
N ARG A 256 -14.31 20.82 -25.00
CA ARG A 256 -14.61 22.22 -24.67
C ARG A 256 -14.05 22.60 -23.31
N LEU A 257 -13.30 23.69 -23.29
CA LEU A 257 -12.87 24.34 -22.04
C LEU A 257 -14.02 25.19 -21.48
N PRO A 258 -14.17 25.27 -20.16
CA PRO A 258 -15.11 26.21 -19.55
C PRO A 258 -14.68 27.66 -19.82
N ASP A 259 -15.64 28.58 -19.90
CA ASP A 259 -15.40 30.00 -20.26
C ASP A 259 -14.37 30.70 -19.36
N ASN A 260 -14.22 30.24 -18.12
CA ASN A 260 -13.29 30.80 -17.13
C ASN A 260 -11.90 30.10 -17.11
N ALA A 261 -11.63 29.16 -18.02
CA ALA A 261 -10.39 28.37 -18.02
C ALA A 261 -9.12 29.25 -18.10
N PHE A 262 -9.16 30.34 -18.86
CA PHE A 262 -8.00 31.21 -19.10
C PHE A 262 -7.66 32.14 -17.93
N THR A 263 -8.59 32.32 -16.98
CA THR A 263 -8.41 33.18 -15.81
C THR A 263 -8.12 32.41 -14.52
N ARG A 264 -8.18 31.08 -14.56
CA ARG A 264 -8.00 30.23 -13.39
C ARG A 264 -6.52 29.89 -13.22
N ASP A 265 -5.94 30.26 -12.07
CA ASP A 265 -4.65 29.70 -11.66
C ASP A 265 -4.89 28.26 -11.20
N VAL A 266 -4.36 27.30 -11.94
CA VAL A 266 -4.53 25.86 -11.66
C VAL A 266 -3.20 25.34 -11.13
N ARG A 267 -3.24 24.73 -9.95
CA ARG A 267 -2.10 24.02 -9.35
C ARG A 267 -2.41 22.54 -9.30
N ILE A 268 -1.54 21.71 -9.87
CA ILE A 268 -1.75 20.26 -9.93
C ILE A 268 -0.61 19.56 -9.19
N ASN A 269 -0.98 18.84 -8.14
CA ASN A 269 -0.06 17.91 -7.48
C ASN A 269 0.06 16.65 -8.34
N VAL A 270 1.29 16.33 -8.72
CA VAL A 270 1.63 15.13 -9.47
C VAL A 270 2.28 14.14 -8.50
N PRO A 271 2.02 12.82 -8.61
CA PRO A 271 2.63 11.83 -7.73
C PRO A 271 4.16 11.95 -7.70
N GLY A 272 4.76 11.66 -6.55
CA GLY A 272 6.20 11.71 -6.36
C GLY A 272 6.96 10.79 -7.32
N SER A 273 8.22 11.14 -7.62
CA SER A 273 9.08 10.27 -8.42
C SER A 273 9.39 8.99 -7.68
N LYS A 274 9.14 7.83 -8.31
CA LYS A 274 9.54 6.51 -7.78
C LYS A 274 11.03 6.43 -7.48
N SER A 275 11.86 7.02 -8.35
CA SER A 275 13.31 6.97 -8.24
C SER A 275 13.82 7.74 -7.03
N ILE A 276 13.23 8.90 -6.74
CA ILE A 276 13.58 9.72 -5.58
C ILE A 276 12.97 9.09 -4.32
N SER A 277 11.71 8.67 -4.36
CA SER A 277 11.01 8.04 -3.23
C SER A 277 11.78 6.86 -2.64
N ASN A 278 12.20 5.92 -3.48
CA ASN A 278 12.95 4.74 -3.05
C ASN A 278 14.31 5.09 -2.44
N ARG A 279 14.99 6.11 -2.96
CA ARG A 279 16.28 6.58 -2.39
C ARG A 279 16.06 7.28 -1.05
N ALA A 280 15.05 8.14 -0.96
CA ALA A 280 14.72 8.89 0.24
C ALA A 280 14.36 7.95 1.39
N LEU A 281 13.61 6.86 1.13
CA LEU A 281 13.33 5.82 2.12
C LEU A 281 14.59 5.17 2.67
N VAL A 282 15.50 4.70 1.80
CA VAL A 282 16.75 4.05 2.22
C VAL A 282 17.62 5.03 3.03
N LEU A 283 17.78 6.27 2.57
CA LEU A 283 18.55 7.30 3.26
C LEU A 283 17.96 7.62 4.65
N ALA A 284 16.64 7.85 4.71
CA ALA A 284 15.95 8.17 5.97
C ALA A 284 15.98 7.00 6.96
N ALA A 285 15.85 5.77 6.47
CA ALA A 285 15.89 4.59 7.31
C ALA A 285 17.29 4.34 7.88
N LEU A 286 18.33 4.47 7.07
CA LEU A 286 19.72 4.29 7.52
C LEU A 286 20.22 5.47 8.37
N GLY A 287 19.68 6.68 8.19
CA GLY A 287 20.12 7.86 8.88
C GLY A 287 19.76 7.94 10.37
N LYS A 288 20.38 8.91 11.04
CA LYS A 288 20.13 9.26 12.44
C LYS A 288 19.10 10.37 12.54
N GLY A 289 18.07 10.16 13.35
CA GLY A 289 17.04 11.16 13.66
C GLY A 289 15.71 10.89 12.96
N VAL A 290 14.77 11.83 13.12
CA VAL A 290 13.44 11.76 12.51
C VAL A 290 13.44 12.55 11.20
N CYS A 291 12.92 11.96 10.14
CA CYS A 291 12.72 12.58 8.83
C CYS A 291 11.24 12.54 8.45
N ARG A 292 10.66 13.69 8.08
CA ARG A 292 9.34 13.76 7.45
C ARG A 292 9.51 13.75 5.94
N LEU A 293 9.10 12.66 5.29
CA LEU A 293 9.12 12.49 3.85
C LEU A 293 7.78 12.93 3.28
N GLU A 294 7.76 14.09 2.62
CA GLU A 294 6.57 14.67 2.00
C GLU A 294 6.54 14.35 0.51
N GLY A 295 5.35 14.12 -0.06
CA GLY A 295 5.19 13.85 -1.50
C GLY A 295 5.73 12.49 -1.95
N LEU A 296 5.91 11.55 -1.01
CA LEU A 296 6.41 10.22 -1.28
C LEU A 296 5.45 9.47 -2.23
N LEU A 297 5.98 8.81 -3.25
CA LEU A 297 5.15 8.00 -4.14
C LEU A 297 4.53 6.82 -3.39
N HIS A 298 3.21 6.78 -3.34
CA HIS A 298 2.50 5.65 -2.77
C HIS A 298 2.33 4.54 -3.82
N SER A 299 3.21 3.54 -3.79
CA SER A 299 3.18 2.40 -4.72
C SER A 299 3.62 1.12 -4.03
N ASP A 300 3.23 -0.04 -4.58
CA ASP A 300 3.64 -1.35 -4.06
C ASP A 300 5.15 -1.47 -3.91
N ASP A 301 5.92 -0.93 -4.85
CA ASP A 301 7.39 -0.93 -4.82
C ASP A 301 7.96 -0.19 -3.60
N VAL A 302 7.34 0.94 -3.22
CA VAL A 302 7.74 1.78 -2.09
C VAL A 302 7.29 1.14 -0.78
N GLN A 303 6.10 0.51 -0.76
CA GLN A 303 5.59 -0.17 0.42
C GLN A 303 6.45 -1.39 0.79
N VAL A 304 6.74 -2.29 -0.16
CA VAL A 304 7.59 -3.45 0.14
C VAL A 304 9.00 -3.04 0.58
N MET A 305 9.49 -1.89 0.10
CA MET A 305 10.75 -1.31 0.58
C MET A 305 10.64 -0.85 2.04
N LEU A 306 9.58 -0.13 2.39
CA LEU A 306 9.32 0.33 3.76
C LEU A 306 9.21 -0.84 4.75
N ASP A 307 8.42 -1.86 4.41
CA ASP A 307 8.23 -3.05 5.24
C ASP A 307 9.55 -3.81 5.45
N SER A 308 10.36 -3.91 4.39
CA SER A 308 11.67 -4.55 4.45
C SER A 308 12.67 -3.76 5.29
N LEU A 309 12.68 -2.43 5.18
CA LEU A 309 13.50 -1.56 6.01
C LEU A 309 13.10 -1.64 7.48
N GLN A 310 11.80 -1.78 7.78
CA GLN A 310 11.33 -2.03 9.15
C GLN A 310 11.88 -3.36 9.69
N LYS A 311 11.83 -4.45 8.92
CA LYS A 311 12.37 -5.76 9.32
C LYS A 311 13.90 -5.73 9.53
N LEU A 312 14.64 -5.06 8.63
CA LEU A 312 16.11 -5.04 8.60
C LEU A 312 16.74 -4.05 9.58
N VAL A 313 16.18 -2.83 9.65
CA VAL A 313 16.76 -1.70 10.38
C VAL A 313 16.03 -1.44 11.69
N GLY A 314 14.80 -1.95 11.85
CA GLY A 314 13.97 -1.66 13.02
C GLY A 314 13.45 -0.22 13.05
N ILE A 315 13.30 0.42 11.88
CA ILE A 315 12.75 1.77 11.80
C ILE A 315 11.33 1.81 12.38
N LYS A 316 11.00 2.94 13.00
CA LYS A 316 9.62 3.27 13.37
C LYS A 316 9.10 4.28 12.38
N TYR A 317 7.88 4.09 11.91
CA TYR A 317 7.24 5.07 11.04
C TYR A 317 5.77 5.27 11.40
N THR A 318 5.28 6.46 11.08
CA THR A 318 3.86 6.83 11.17
C THR A 318 3.48 7.61 9.91
N TRP A 319 2.19 7.61 9.61
CA TRP A 319 1.63 8.43 8.54
C TRP A 319 0.95 9.65 9.15
N GLU A 320 1.11 10.80 8.50
CA GLU A 320 0.42 12.04 8.83
C GLU A 320 -0.28 12.58 7.57
N ASP A 321 -1.15 13.58 7.74
CA ASP A 321 -1.81 14.28 6.64
C ASP A 321 -2.56 13.36 5.66
N ASN A 322 -3.39 12.45 6.20
CA ASN A 322 -4.10 11.42 5.40
C ASN A 322 -3.15 10.54 4.56
N GLY A 323 -1.92 10.34 5.04
CA GLY A 323 -0.91 9.50 4.39
C GLY A 323 -0.01 10.24 3.40
N ASP A 324 -0.15 11.56 3.23
CA ASP A 324 0.72 12.33 2.33
C ASP A 324 2.13 12.54 2.90
N THR A 325 2.28 12.44 4.24
CA THR A 325 3.57 12.56 4.92
C THR A 325 3.93 11.27 5.63
N LEU A 326 5.08 10.68 5.28
CA LEU A 326 5.66 9.55 6.00
C LEU A 326 6.71 10.06 6.99
N VAL A 327 6.50 9.84 8.28
CA VAL A 327 7.45 10.19 9.33
C VAL A 327 8.29 8.98 9.69
N VAL A 328 9.58 9.00 9.39
CA VAL A 328 10.51 7.88 9.62
C VAL A 328 11.50 8.26 10.72
N THR A 329 11.58 7.42 11.76
CA THR A 329 12.69 7.45 12.72
C THR A 329 13.75 6.45 12.27
N GLY A 330 14.88 6.96 11.79
CA GLY A 330 15.96 6.15 11.24
C GLY A 330 16.74 5.37 12.30
N GLY A 331 17.32 4.24 11.90
CA GLY A 331 18.07 3.32 12.75
C GLY A 331 19.55 3.67 12.93
N ALA A 332 20.04 4.74 12.30
CA ALA A 332 21.44 5.17 12.35
C ALA A 332 22.44 4.05 11.98
N GLY A 333 22.12 3.27 10.94
CA GLY A 333 22.93 2.16 10.46
C GLY A 333 22.98 0.95 11.39
N LYS A 334 22.08 0.83 12.37
CA LYS A 334 21.91 -0.39 13.17
C LYS A 334 20.98 -1.33 12.42
N LEU A 335 21.53 -2.41 11.88
CA LEU A 335 20.77 -3.45 11.18
C LEU A 335 20.85 -4.78 11.94
N GLN A 336 19.85 -5.62 11.74
CA GLN A 336 19.76 -6.98 12.27
C GLN A 336 19.40 -7.96 11.17
N VAL A 337 19.72 -9.24 11.38
CA VAL A 337 19.21 -10.31 10.51
C VAL A 337 17.70 -10.43 10.76
N PRO A 338 16.84 -10.33 9.73
CA PRO A 338 15.40 -10.38 9.91
C PRO A 338 14.98 -11.80 10.33
N SER A 339 13.87 -11.90 11.08
CA SER A 339 13.31 -13.18 11.53
C SER A 339 12.60 -13.96 10.43
N SER A 340 12.26 -13.31 9.33
CA SER A 340 11.62 -13.89 8.14
C SER A 340 12.40 -13.51 6.88
N GLU A 341 12.07 -14.15 5.76
CA GLU A 341 12.55 -13.68 4.46
C GLU A 341 12.08 -12.26 4.14
N ILE A 342 12.86 -11.58 3.30
CA ILE A 342 12.56 -10.28 2.73
C ILE A 342 11.89 -10.53 1.36
N TYR A 343 10.56 -10.52 1.35
CA TYR A 343 9.76 -10.69 0.14
C TYR A 343 9.47 -9.35 -0.54
N LEU A 344 9.87 -9.21 -1.80
CA LEU A 344 9.85 -7.93 -2.52
C LEU A 344 8.86 -7.88 -3.69
N GLY A 345 7.95 -8.86 -3.79
CA GLY A 345 7.00 -8.93 -4.90
C GLY A 345 7.71 -8.86 -6.25
N ASN A 346 7.36 -7.88 -7.10
CA ASN A 346 8.08 -7.56 -8.34
C ASN A 346 8.79 -6.20 -8.30
N ALA A 347 9.12 -5.69 -7.12
CA ALA A 347 9.71 -4.37 -6.93
C ALA A 347 11.19 -4.35 -7.32
N GLY A 348 11.45 -4.00 -8.58
CA GLY A 348 12.78 -4.04 -9.19
C GLY A 348 13.82 -3.27 -8.39
N THR A 349 13.55 -1.99 -8.16
CA THR A 349 14.44 -1.08 -7.41
C THR A 349 14.66 -1.54 -5.97
N ALA A 350 13.59 -1.99 -5.29
CA ALA A 350 13.68 -2.50 -3.92
C ALA A 350 14.60 -3.71 -3.83
N ALA A 351 14.49 -4.66 -4.76
CA ALA A 351 15.39 -5.82 -4.83
C ALA A 351 16.85 -5.40 -4.91
N ARG A 352 17.21 -4.43 -5.75
CA ARG A 352 18.62 -4.02 -5.90
C ARG A 352 19.11 -3.31 -4.64
N PHE A 353 18.35 -2.32 -4.17
CA PHE A 353 18.73 -1.52 -3.01
C PHE A 353 18.86 -2.38 -1.75
N LEU A 354 17.86 -3.20 -1.48
CA LEU A 354 17.83 -4.01 -0.27
C LEU A 354 18.85 -5.15 -0.30
N THR A 355 19.24 -5.68 -1.46
CA THR A 355 20.37 -6.63 -1.53
C THR A 355 21.64 -6.01 -0.96
N THR A 356 21.99 -4.77 -1.33
CA THR A 356 23.18 -4.11 -0.75
C THR A 356 22.98 -3.70 0.70
N VAL A 357 21.77 -3.26 1.09
CA VAL A 357 21.47 -2.93 2.49
C VAL A 357 21.61 -4.16 3.40
N CYS A 358 21.15 -5.35 2.96
CA CYS A 358 21.33 -6.61 3.70
C CYS A 358 22.82 -6.94 3.91
N CYS A 359 23.68 -6.61 2.94
CA CYS A 359 25.13 -6.80 3.08
C CYS A 359 25.78 -5.89 4.13
N LEU A 360 25.08 -4.89 4.69
CA LEU A 360 25.59 -4.08 5.79
C LEU A 360 25.57 -4.81 7.14
N VAL A 361 24.74 -5.84 7.28
CA VAL A 361 24.60 -6.58 8.54
C VAL A 361 25.91 -7.30 8.87
N ARG A 362 26.37 -7.14 10.12
CA ARG A 362 27.49 -7.90 10.70
C ARG A 362 27.02 -8.67 11.91
N SER A 363 27.15 -10.00 11.89
CA SER A 363 26.74 -10.86 13.00
C SER A 363 27.51 -12.17 12.99
N ASN A 364 27.78 -12.71 14.18
CA ASN A 364 28.41 -14.03 14.37
C ASN A 364 27.39 -15.10 14.82
N GLU A 365 26.09 -14.81 14.77
CA GLU A 365 25.03 -15.70 15.25
C GLU A 365 24.67 -16.85 14.28
N GLY A 366 25.35 -16.95 13.13
CA GLY A 366 25.10 -18.00 12.12
C GLY A 366 23.77 -17.88 11.36
N LYS A 367 22.99 -16.82 11.61
CA LYS A 367 21.75 -16.53 10.86
C LYS A 367 22.06 -15.80 9.56
N THR A 368 21.30 -16.09 8.51
CA THR A 368 21.42 -15.45 7.19
C THR A 368 20.12 -14.76 6.78
N THR A 369 20.20 -13.87 5.80
CA THR A 369 19.03 -13.19 5.24
C THR A 369 18.68 -13.78 3.88
N THR A 370 17.43 -14.21 3.70
CA THR A 370 16.90 -14.56 2.38
C THR A 370 16.17 -13.37 1.79
N VAL A 371 16.57 -12.96 0.58
CA VAL A 371 15.87 -11.95 -0.22
C VAL A 371 15.18 -12.67 -1.38
N THR A 372 13.89 -12.43 -1.59
CA THR A 372 13.08 -13.13 -2.59
C THR A 372 11.99 -12.23 -3.18
N GLY A 373 11.17 -12.78 -4.07
CA GLY A 373 10.02 -12.10 -4.64
C GLY A 373 9.10 -13.07 -5.40
N ASN A 374 8.18 -12.52 -6.18
CA ASN A 374 7.25 -13.32 -6.96
C ASN A 374 7.93 -14.06 -8.13
N ALA A 375 7.19 -14.92 -8.82
CA ALA A 375 7.70 -15.70 -9.95
C ALA A 375 8.37 -14.84 -11.04
N ARG A 376 7.91 -13.59 -11.25
CA ARG A 376 8.52 -12.68 -12.23
C ARG A 376 9.83 -12.09 -11.72
N MET A 377 9.93 -11.80 -10.43
CA MET A 377 11.17 -11.33 -9.81
C MET A 377 12.28 -12.39 -9.85
N LYS A 378 11.91 -13.67 -9.70
CA LYS A 378 12.85 -14.80 -9.80
C LYS A 378 13.50 -14.98 -11.18
N GLN A 379 13.04 -14.22 -12.18
CA GLN A 379 13.58 -14.19 -13.55
C GLN A 379 14.26 -12.86 -13.87
N ARG A 380 14.31 -11.91 -12.92
CA ARG A 380 14.87 -10.58 -13.14
C ARG A 380 16.36 -10.54 -12.77
N PRO A 381 17.22 -10.00 -13.65
CA PRO A 381 18.67 -10.04 -13.46
C PRO A 381 19.14 -9.16 -12.31
N ILE A 382 20.06 -9.68 -11.50
CA ILE A 382 20.79 -8.98 -10.44
C ILE A 382 22.28 -9.35 -10.39
N GLY A 383 22.73 -10.31 -11.21
CA GLY A 383 24.11 -10.82 -11.26
C GLY A 383 25.24 -9.79 -11.11
N PRO A 384 25.29 -8.72 -11.94
CA PRO A 384 26.37 -7.74 -11.84
C PRO A 384 26.49 -7.03 -10.48
N LEU A 385 25.37 -6.86 -9.76
CA LEU A 385 25.39 -6.32 -8.40
C LEU A 385 25.97 -7.35 -7.42
N VAL A 386 25.59 -8.62 -7.56
CA VAL A 386 26.09 -9.71 -6.72
C VAL A 386 27.60 -9.89 -6.92
N ASP A 387 28.09 -9.83 -8.15
CA ASP A 387 29.52 -9.93 -8.46
C ASP A 387 30.32 -8.80 -7.80
N ALA A 388 29.81 -7.57 -7.86
CA ALA A 388 30.43 -6.42 -7.20
C ALA A 388 30.47 -6.58 -5.68
N LEU A 389 29.38 -7.05 -5.07
CA LEU A 389 29.32 -7.29 -3.62
C LEU A 389 30.24 -8.43 -3.18
N ARG A 390 30.31 -9.52 -3.95
CA ARG A 390 31.26 -10.62 -3.72
C ARG A 390 32.72 -10.15 -3.83
N SER A 391 33.03 -9.30 -4.81
CA SER A 391 34.37 -8.70 -4.93
C SER A 391 34.73 -7.82 -3.73
N ASN A 392 33.71 -7.29 -3.01
CA ASN A 392 33.87 -6.53 -1.78
C ASN A 392 33.67 -7.38 -0.51
N GLN A 393 33.95 -8.69 -0.61
CA GLN A 393 33.97 -9.65 0.50
C GLN A 393 32.61 -9.94 1.14
N CYS A 394 31.51 -9.55 0.52
CA CYS A 394 30.19 -9.99 0.96
C CYS A 394 29.93 -11.44 0.51
N SER A 395 29.39 -12.27 1.39
CA SER A 395 28.99 -13.64 1.06
C SER A 395 27.53 -13.71 0.64
N LEU A 396 27.30 -14.01 -0.65
CA LEU A 396 25.98 -14.14 -1.28
C LEU A 396 25.92 -15.42 -2.11
N ALA A 397 24.81 -16.15 -2.04
CA ALA A 397 24.53 -17.34 -2.85
C ALA A 397 23.16 -17.26 -3.53
N PHE A 398 23.09 -17.65 -4.81
CA PHE A 398 21.82 -17.84 -5.50
C PHE A 398 21.17 -19.13 -5.02
N LEU A 399 19.89 -19.08 -4.66
CA LEU A 399 19.17 -20.23 -4.11
C LEU A 399 18.44 -21.04 -5.19
N GLU A 400 18.06 -20.41 -6.30
CA GLU A 400 17.32 -21.06 -7.39
C GLU A 400 18.07 -20.93 -8.71
N SER A 401 17.97 -19.77 -9.38
CA SER A 401 18.59 -19.52 -10.69
C SER A 401 19.78 -18.58 -10.57
N GLU A 402 20.90 -18.93 -11.20
CA GLU A 402 22.08 -18.06 -11.28
C GLU A 402 21.73 -16.68 -11.87
N GLY A 403 22.25 -15.63 -11.25
CA GLY A 403 22.05 -14.25 -11.68
C GLY A 403 20.68 -13.62 -11.32
N CYS A 404 19.76 -14.34 -10.67
CA CYS A 404 18.42 -13.87 -10.29
C CYS A 404 18.10 -14.17 -8.81
N LEU A 405 17.13 -13.46 -8.22
CA LEU A 405 16.60 -13.85 -6.90
C LEU A 405 15.96 -15.26 -6.96
N PRO A 406 15.85 -16.00 -5.84
CA PRO A 406 16.19 -15.62 -4.47
C PRO A 406 17.70 -15.68 -4.15
N LEU A 407 18.11 -14.85 -3.20
CA LEU A 407 19.49 -14.76 -2.69
C LEU A 407 19.53 -15.10 -1.21
N ASN A 408 20.52 -15.90 -0.80
CA ASN A 408 20.94 -16.02 0.59
C ASN A 408 22.14 -15.09 0.84
N ILE A 409 22.08 -14.28 1.88
CA ILE A 409 23.09 -13.28 2.22
C ILE A 409 23.57 -13.54 3.65
N GLU A 410 24.87 -13.81 3.82
CA GLU A 410 25.48 -13.98 5.14
C GLU A 410 25.90 -12.62 5.73
N PRO A 411 25.81 -12.43 7.06
CA PRO A 411 26.06 -11.16 7.73
C PRO A 411 27.57 -10.87 7.89
N THR A 412 28.27 -10.81 6.77
CA THR A 412 29.72 -10.58 6.63
C THR A 412 30.09 -9.09 6.66
N GLY A 413 29.12 -8.21 6.37
CA GLY A 413 29.32 -6.77 6.25
C GLY A 413 29.95 -6.34 4.94
N LEU A 414 29.80 -5.05 4.60
CA LEU A 414 30.45 -4.43 3.44
C LEU A 414 31.86 -3.96 3.84
N GLN A 415 32.89 -4.42 3.13
CA GLN A 415 34.27 -4.19 3.53
C GLN A 415 34.77 -2.77 3.20
N GLY A 416 34.38 -2.23 2.05
CA GLY A 416 34.84 -0.94 1.55
C GLY A 416 36.10 -1.03 0.68
N GLY A 417 36.84 0.07 0.54
CA GLY A 417 37.96 0.16 -0.39
C GLY A 417 37.50 0.32 -1.84
N VAL A 418 38.23 -0.26 -2.80
CA VAL A 418 37.91 -0.14 -4.23
C VAL A 418 36.77 -1.08 -4.61
N ILE A 419 35.70 -0.53 -5.18
CA ILE A 419 34.61 -1.29 -5.80
C ILE A 419 34.55 -0.91 -7.28
N LYS A 420 34.61 -1.90 -8.17
CA LYS A 420 34.54 -1.67 -9.62
C LYS A 420 33.21 -2.14 -10.17
N LEU A 421 32.61 -1.32 -11.03
CA LEU A 421 31.38 -1.62 -11.75
C LEU A 421 31.54 -1.20 -13.22
N SER A 422 30.92 -1.91 -14.16
CA SER A 422 30.94 -1.46 -15.56
C SER A 422 30.10 -0.18 -15.75
N ALA A 423 30.57 0.74 -16.58
CA ALA A 423 29.88 2.01 -16.90
C ALA A 423 28.54 1.80 -17.63
N SER A 424 28.36 0.67 -18.32
CA SER A 424 27.16 0.35 -19.11
C SER A 424 26.03 -0.32 -18.31
N ILE A 425 26.21 -0.55 -17.02
CA ILE A 425 25.24 -1.29 -16.20
C ILE A 425 24.06 -0.42 -15.73
N SER A 426 23.04 -1.10 -15.22
CA SER A 426 21.85 -0.50 -14.61
C SER A 426 22.22 0.52 -13.51
N SER A 427 21.61 1.70 -13.59
CA SER A 427 21.74 2.75 -12.58
C SER A 427 21.33 2.31 -11.18
N GLN A 428 20.46 1.30 -11.07
CA GLN A 428 20.01 0.74 -9.80
C GLN A 428 21.15 0.08 -9.03
N TYR A 429 22.10 -0.58 -9.72
CA TYR A 429 23.23 -1.25 -9.06
C TYR A 429 24.19 -0.22 -8.47
N VAL A 430 24.61 0.75 -9.28
CA VAL A 430 25.52 1.83 -8.86
C VAL A 430 24.92 2.62 -7.69
N SER A 431 23.64 2.99 -7.82
CA SER A 431 22.94 3.75 -6.76
C SER A 431 22.81 2.94 -5.48
N SER A 432 22.57 1.62 -5.58
CA SER A 432 22.51 0.72 -4.41
C SER A 432 23.80 0.76 -3.59
N ILE A 433 24.95 0.67 -4.28
CA ILE A 433 26.27 0.73 -3.64
C ILE A 433 26.50 2.13 -3.04
N LEU A 434 26.21 3.20 -3.78
CA LEU A 434 26.37 4.58 -3.28
C LEU A 434 25.59 4.82 -1.98
N LEU A 435 24.33 4.40 -1.92
CA LEU A 435 23.47 4.59 -0.75
C LEU A 435 24.02 3.89 0.51
N SER A 436 24.62 2.71 0.34
CA SER A 436 25.10 1.86 1.44
C SER A 436 26.58 2.07 1.78
N ALA A 437 27.37 2.61 0.85
CA ALA A 437 28.82 2.79 0.97
C ALA A 437 29.29 3.53 2.25
N PRO A 438 28.59 4.56 2.77
CA PRO A 438 29.02 5.22 4.01
C PRO A 438 29.07 4.30 5.23
N TYR A 439 28.33 3.19 5.20
CA TYR A 439 28.28 2.19 6.28
C TYR A 439 29.26 1.03 6.08
N ALA A 440 30.11 1.07 5.05
CA ALA A 440 31.19 0.12 4.89
C ALA A 440 32.23 0.24 6.02
N THR A 441 33.05 -0.80 6.19
CA THR A 441 34.09 -0.82 7.23
C THR A 441 35.21 0.18 6.95
N ASN A 442 35.51 0.39 5.68
CA ASN A 442 36.47 1.37 5.20
C ASN A 442 35.78 2.30 4.19
N ALA A 443 36.31 3.51 4.02
CA ALA A 443 35.87 4.42 2.97
C ALA A 443 35.89 3.72 1.59
N VAL A 444 34.93 4.08 0.73
CA VAL A 444 34.72 3.43 -0.56
C VAL A 444 35.23 4.32 -1.69
N THR A 445 36.01 3.75 -2.60
CA THR A 445 36.32 4.32 -3.90
C THR A 445 35.57 3.52 -4.96
N LEU A 446 34.53 4.12 -5.53
CA LEU A 446 33.71 3.49 -6.55
C LEU A 446 34.20 3.89 -7.94
N GLU A 447 34.64 2.93 -8.73
CA GLU A 447 35.18 3.13 -10.07
C GLU A 447 34.22 2.54 -11.12
N LEU A 448 33.79 3.38 -12.07
CA LEU A 448 32.99 2.96 -13.23
C LEU A 448 33.90 2.70 -14.43
N VAL A 449 34.02 1.43 -14.81
CA VAL A 449 34.93 0.97 -15.87
C VAL A 449 34.22 1.03 -17.23
N GLY A 450 34.76 1.81 -18.16
CA GLY A 450 34.26 1.98 -19.53
C GLY A 450 33.97 3.45 -19.88
N ASP A 451 33.74 3.71 -21.17
CA ASP A 451 33.76 5.09 -21.70
C ASP A 451 32.42 5.83 -21.54
N ALA A 452 31.28 5.13 -21.56
CA ALA A 452 29.96 5.74 -21.51
C ALA A 452 29.18 5.34 -20.25
N VAL A 453 29.06 6.27 -19.30
CA VAL A 453 28.25 6.09 -18.07
C VAL A 453 26.78 6.39 -18.36
N VAL A 454 26.04 5.36 -18.79
CA VAL A 454 24.60 5.48 -19.12
C VAL A 454 23.77 5.92 -17.90
N SER A 455 24.26 5.64 -16.69
CA SER A 455 23.58 5.87 -15.43
C SER A 455 23.85 7.24 -14.78
N ARG A 456 24.61 8.13 -15.44
CA ARG A 456 25.08 9.40 -14.85
C ARG A 456 23.99 10.24 -14.18
N PRO A 457 22.81 10.50 -14.79
CA PRO A 457 21.76 11.29 -14.14
C PRO A 457 21.26 10.70 -12.81
N TYR A 458 21.21 9.37 -12.73
CA TYR A 458 20.80 8.68 -11.49
C TYR A 458 21.91 8.64 -10.44
N ILE A 459 23.18 8.64 -10.85
CA ILE A 459 24.32 8.78 -9.95
C ILE A 459 24.31 10.17 -9.34
N ASP A 460 24.20 11.20 -10.18
CA ASP A 460 24.16 12.60 -9.75
C ASP A 460 22.98 12.86 -8.80
N MET A 461 21.80 12.33 -9.13
CA MET A 461 20.63 12.33 -8.24
C MET A 461 20.96 11.68 -6.89
N THR A 462 21.54 10.48 -6.89
CA THR A 462 21.86 9.74 -5.65
C THR A 462 22.84 10.53 -4.78
N ILE A 463 23.89 11.10 -5.37
CA ILE A 463 24.90 11.90 -4.67
C ILE A 463 24.30 13.19 -4.10
N ALA A 464 23.45 13.90 -4.86
CA ALA A 464 22.77 15.09 -4.38
C ALA A 464 21.83 14.78 -3.18
N MET A 465 21.15 13.64 -3.24
CA MET A 465 20.33 13.16 -2.12
C MET A 465 21.20 12.79 -0.91
N MET A 466 22.30 12.05 -1.08
CA MET A 466 23.23 11.74 0.00
C MET A 466 23.74 13.01 0.70
N LYS A 467 24.04 14.06 -0.08
CA LYS A 467 24.45 15.37 0.44
C LYS A 467 23.35 16.03 1.28
N SER A 468 22.10 15.94 0.83
CA SER A 468 20.94 16.43 1.57
C SER A 468 20.74 15.70 2.91
N PHE A 469 21.23 14.46 3.01
CA PHE A 469 21.29 13.64 4.22
C PHE A 469 22.67 13.70 4.92
N GLY A 470 23.47 14.72 4.64
CA GLY A 470 24.70 15.04 5.37
C GLY A 470 25.97 14.29 4.96
N ILE A 471 25.96 13.51 3.87
CA ILE A 471 27.15 12.83 3.36
C ILE A 471 27.55 13.41 2.01
N THR A 472 28.77 13.96 1.93
CA THR A 472 29.29 14.53 0.68
C THR A 472 30.21 13.54 -0.03
N VAL A 473 29.83 13.12 -1.24
CA VAL A 473 30.67 12.34 -2.16
C VAL A 473 31.48 13.30 -3.02
N THR A 474 32.76 12.99 -3.24
CA THR A 474 33.62 13.75 -4.16
C THR A 474 33.98 12.91 -5.38
N GLN A 475 34.26 13.57 -6.50
CA GLN A 475 34.77 12.92 -7.71
C GLN A 475 36.29 13.06 -7.77
N ASP A 476 36.95 12.07 -8.36
CA ASP A 476 38.39 12.12 -8.59
C ASP A 476 38.74 13.18 -9.64
N VAL A 477 39.82 13.91 -9.40
CA VAL A 477 40.29 15.00 -10.28
C VAL A 477 40.86 14.45 -11.60
N SER A 478 41.41 13.23 -11.57
CA SER A 478 42.05 12.60 -12.72
C SER A 478 41.07 11.77 -13.57
N ASN A 479 39.94 11.36 -13.00
CA ASN A 479 38.96 10.52 -13.68
C ASN A 479 37.54 10.74 -13.11
N GLU A 480 36.65 11.34 -13.90
CA GLU A 480 35.27 11.64 -13.52
C GLU A 480 34.36 10.41 -13.30
N ASN A 481 34.86 9.22 -13.62
CA ASN A 481 34.21 7.94 -13.37
C ASN A 481 34.61 7.30 -12.03
N ILE A 482 35.47 7.98 -11.25
CA ILE A 482 35.86 7.56 -9.91
C ILE A 482 35.23 8.48 -8.87
N TYR A 483 34.54 7.88 -7.90
CA TYR A 483 33.82 8.56 -6.83
C TYR A 483 34.38 8.12 -5.48
N HIS A 484 34.70 9.09 -4.63
CA HIS A 484 35.20 8.88 -3.27
C HIS A 484 34.06 9.10 -2.28
N ILE A 485 33.64 8.03 -1.61
CA ILE A 485 32.55 8.03 -0.64
C ILE A 485 33.13 7.89 0.77
N PRO A 486 32.90 8.87 1.68
CA PRO A 486 33.40 8.79 3.03
C PRO A 486 32.62 7.78 3.88
N GLN A 487 33.27 7.25 4.91
CA GLN A 487 32.59 6.50 5.95
C GLN A 487 31.83 7.45 6.87
N GLY A 488 30.58 7.11 7.22
CA GLY A 488 29.74 7.95 8.06
C GLY A 488 28.31 7.47 8.18
N VAL A 489 27.53 8.19 8.98
CA VAL A 489 26.10 7.96 9.18
C VAL A 489 25.34 9.14 8.60
N TYR A 490 24.28 8.88 7.82
CA TYR A 490 23.41 9.95 7.32
C TYR A 490 22.79 10.72 8.50
N THR A 491 22.69 12.03 8.37
CA THR A 491 21.94 12.89 9.29
C THR A 491 20.61 13.21 8.65
N ASN A 492 19.52 12.70 9.24
CA ASN A 492 18.19 12.92 8.69
C ASN A 492 17.83 14.42 8.75
N PRO A 493 17.47 15.04 7.62
CA PRO A 493 16.87 16.36 7.65
C PRO A 493 15.50 16.28 8.34
N LYS A 494 15.05 17.39 8.94
CA LYS A 494 13.72 17.41 9.59
C LYS A 494 12.59 17.08 8.61
N VAL A 495 12.69 17.63 7.40
CA VAL A 495 11.74 17.45 6.30
C VAL A 495 12.54 17.22 5.02
N TYR A 496 12.09 16.28 4.20
CA TYR A 496 12.61 16.05 2.86
C TYR A 496 11.43 15.92 1.89
N LEU A 497 11.35 16.87 0.96
CA LEU A 497 10.33 16.88 -0.09
C LEU A 497 10.77 15.98 -1.24
N VAL A 498 9.96 14.97 -1.54
CA VAL A 498 10.12 14.15 -2.74
C VAL A 498 9.51 14.92 -3.91
N GLU A 499 10.34 15.20 -4.92
CA GLU A 499 9.87 15.88 -6.12
C GLU A 499 8.85 15.02 -6.87
N ALA A 500 7.90 15.71 -7.51
CA ALA A 500 6.96 15.10 -8.44
C ALA A 500 7.69 14.34 -9.56
N ASP A 501 7.07 13.28 -10.07
CA ASP A 501 7.61 12.54 -11.21
C ASP A 501 7.63 13.43 -12.46
N ALA A 502 8.83 13.85 -12.88
CA ALA A 502 9.00 14.77 -14.00
C ALA A 502 8.35 14.28 -15.30
N SER A 503 8.29 12.96 -15.53
CA SER A 503 7.61 12.39 -16.70
C SER A 503 6.10 12.58 -16.60
N SER A 504 5.52 12.29 -15.44
CA SER A 504 4.09 12.49 -15.17
C SER A 504 3.70 13.97 -15.15
N SER A 505 4.61 14.85 -14.75
CA SER A 505 4.39 16.30 -14.82
C SER A 505 4.23 16.83 -16.24
N THR A 506 4.70 16.08 -17.26
CA THR A 506 4.53 16.51 -18.65
C THR A 506 3.07 16.57 -19.10
N TYR A 507 2.17 15.74 -18.55
CA TYR A 507 0.77 15.70 -18.97
C TYR A 507 0.00 16.99 -18.66
N PRO A 508 -0.05 17.49 -17.40
CA PRO A 508 -0.71 18.76 -17.10
C PRO A 508 -0.03 19.94 -17.81
N LEU A 509 1.30 19.94 -17.91
CA LEU A 509 2.05 20.97 -18.64
C LEU A 509 1.71 20.98 -20.14
N ALA A 510 1.61 19.80 -20.77
CA ALA A 510 1.20 19.66 -22.17
C ALA A 510 -0.24 20.10 -22.39
N PHE A 511 -1.14 19.82 -21.43
CA PHE A 511 -2.52 20.31 -21.47
C PHE A 511 -2.56 21.85 -21.43
N ALA A 512 -1.80 22.48 -20.55
CA ALA A 512 -1.70 23.94 -20.51
C ALA A 512 -1.13 24.50 -21.83
N ALA A 513 -0.09 23.85 -22.37
CA ALA A 513 0.55 24.25 -23.63
C ALA A 513 -0.41 24.16 -24.84
N ILE A 514 -1.17 23.07 -24.99
CA ILE A 514 -2.09 22.89 -26.13
C ILE A 514 -3.34 23.78 -26.04
N THR A 515 -3.74 24.15 -24.81
CA THR A 515 -4.94 24.96 -24.58
C THR A 515 -4.66 26.46 -24.45
N GLY A 516 -3.39 26.87 -24.36
CA GLY A 516 -3.03 28.25 -24.07
C GLY A 516 -3.40 28.69 -22.64
N THR A 517 -3.57 27.74 -21.72
CA THR A 517 -3.85 28.01 -20.30
C THR A 517 -2.57 27.97 -19.45
N LYS A 518 -2.70 28.13 -18.14
CA LYS A 518 -1.58 28.10 -17.19
C LYS A 518 -1.79 27.00 -16.17
N VAL A 519 -0.70 26.33 -15.81
CA VAL A 519 -0.65 25.36 -14.71
C VAL A 519 0.66 25.51 -13.97
N THR A 520 0.62 25.30 -12.64
CA THR A 520 1.82 25.15 -11.80
C THR A 520 1.86 23.76 -11.20
#